data_AF-K0KSA9-F1
#
_entry.id   AF-K0KSA9-F1
#
_cell.length_a   1.000
_cell.length_b   1.000
_cell.length_c   1.000
_cell.angle_alpha   90.00
_cell.angle_beta   90.00
_cell.angle_gamma   90.00
#
_symmetry.space_group_name_H-M   'P 1'
#
loop_
_entity.id
_entity.type
_entity.pdbx_description
1 polymer ?
#
loop_
_entity_poly.entity_id
_entity_poly.type
_entity_poly.pdbx_seq_one_letter_code
_entity_poly.pdbx_strand_id
1 'polypeptide(L)'
;MKYFSSDLGYSGYDDVSKFLSKYSQRDDVLFIASSNGDPRVIEILKSLDILQHFHKVYLSYDIEVSKPNKEFFEYILDDLMKNVEVLQNSSREEIFESIWHIGDELENDLEASGKAGWKSILIDRQNQFEELINKKDDESLAKIKLNTTLQTTNSIHDKVIKLDEKRFVVNNFDQISKIIGLDE
;
A
#
# COMPACT_ATOMS: atom_id res chain seq x y z
N MET A 1 2.31 13.63 -26.62
CA MET A 1 1.70 12.49 -25.90
C MET A 1 2.69 11.55 -25.21
N LYS A 2 4.02 11.62 -25.44
CA LYS A 2 5.01 10.77 -24.74
C LYS A 2 5.34 11.14 -23.28
N TYR A 3 4.91 12.31 -22.81
CA TYR A 3 5.28 12.82 -21.47
C TYR A 3 4.52 12.16 -20.31
N PHE A 4 3.32 11.63 -20.53
CA PHE A 4 2.48 11.05 -19.46
C PHE A 4 2.58 9.52 -19.36
N SER A 5 3.54 8.92 -20.06
CA SER A 5 3.71 7.47 -20.14
C SER A 5 5.19 7.06 -20.26
N SER A 6 6.10 7.92 -19.80
CA SER A 6 7.54 7.64 -19.80
C SER A 6 8.20 8.15 -18.51
N ASP A 7 9.38 7.62 -18.27
CA ASP A 7 10.42 8.00 -17.31
C ASP A 7 10.84 9.49 -17.36
N LEU A 8 10.42 10.22 -18.40
CA LEU A 8 10.61 11.67 -18.51
C LEU A 8 9.61 12.49 -17.69
N GLY A 9 8.53 11.88 -17.18
CA GLY A 9 7.52 12.53 -16.31
C GLY A 9 7.36 11.88 -14.93
N TYR A 10 7.99 10.74 -14.70
CA TYR A 10 7.90 9.98 -13.45
C TYR A 10 9.29 9.54 -13.01
N SER A 11 9.67 9.88 -11.78
CA SER A 11 10.84 9.32 -11.11
C SER A 11 10.38 8.30 -10.06
N GLY A 12 10.91 7.08 -10.13
CA GLY A 12 10.77 6.11 -9.05
C GLY A 12 11.50 6.58 -7.80
N TYR A 13 11.09 6.09 -6.63
CA TYR A 13 11.86 6.26 -5.41
C TYR A 13 12.84 5.09 -5.23
N ASP A 14 14.07 5.41 -4.85
CA ASP A 14 15.14 4.40 -4.67
C ASP A 14 14.77 3.36 -3.60
N ASP A 15 14.09 3.78 -2.54
CA ASP A 15 13.66 2.90 -1.43
C ASP A 15 12.65 1.84 -1.89
N VAL A 16 11.72 2.21 -2.77
CA VAL A 16 10.75 1.29 -3.40
C VAL A 16 11.48 0.26 -4.26
N SER A 17 12.40 0.70 -5.12
CA SER A 17 13.13 -0.18 -6.03
C SER A 17 14.02 -1.17 -5.26
N LYS A 18 14.67 -0.70 -4.19
CA LYS A 18 15.46 -1.56 -3.26
C LYS A 18 14.57 -2.57 -2.54
N PHE A 19 13.40 -2.16 -2.08
CA PHE A 19 12.47 -3.05 -1.41
C PHE A 19 11.94 -4.14 -2.35
N LEU A 20 11.43 -3.76 -3.53
CA LEU A 20 10.90 -4.71 -4.51
C LEU A 20 11.99 -5.69 -5.00
N SER A 21 13.18 -5.20 -5.34
CA SER A 21 14.28 -6.07 -5.76
C SER A 21 14.73 -7.05 -4.67
N LYS A 22 14.67 -6.65 -3.40
CA LYS A 22 15.03 -7.51 -2.26
C LYS A 22 14.00 -8.61 -1.99
N TYR A 23 12.70 -8.31 -2.06
CA TYR A 23 11.66 -9.22 -1.56
C TYR A 23 10.78 -9.87 -2.64
N SER A 24 10.69 -9.32 -3.85
CA SER A 24 9.79 -9.85 -4.91
C SER A 24 10.18 -11.23 -5.45
N GLN A 25 11.42 -11.67 -5.22
CA GLN A 25 11.91 -12.99 -5.64
C GLN A 25 11.63 -14.08 -4.60
N ARG A 26 10.99 -13.73 -3.48
CA ARG A 26 10.60 -14.68 -2.46
C ARG A 26 9.33 -15.42 -2.88
N ASP A 27 9.32 -16.74 -2.72
CA ASP A 27 8.17 -17.58 -3.07
C ASP A 27 7.01 -17.47 -2.06
N ASP A 28 7.26 -16.92 -0.88
CA ASP A 28 6.28 -16.76 0.21
C ASP A 28 5.63 -15.36 0.24
N VAL A 29 5.93 -14.50 -0.73
CA VAL A 29 5.39 -13.13 -0.81
C VAL A 29 4.84 -12.84 -2.19
N LEU A 30 3.57 -12.43 -2.25
CA LEU A 30 2.94 -12.01 -3.49
C LEU A 30 2.84 -10.49 -3.57
N PHE A 31 3.48 -9.89 -4.57
CA PHE A 31 3.35 -8.47 -4.85
C PHE A 31 2.30 -8.22 -5.92
N ILE A 32 1.37 -7.30 -5.64
CA ILE A 32 0.42 -6.78 -6.62
C ILE A 32 0.49 -5.26 -6.67
N ALA A 33 0.17 -4.68 -7.82
CA ALA A 33 -0.05 -3.25 -7.94
C ALA A 33 -1.55 -2.98 -8.04
N SER A 34 -2.05 -1.98 -7.33
CA SER A 34 -3.46 -1.59 -7.37
C SER A 34 -3.59 -0.06 -7.46
N SER A 35 -4.23 0.45 -8.50
CA SER A 35 -4.26 1.90 -8.77
C SER A 35 -5.64 2.38 -9.21
N ASN A 36 -6.03 3.56 -8.73
CA ASN A 36 -7.10 4.36 -9.32
C ASN A 36 -6.57 4.99 -10.62
N GLY A 37 -6.48 4.18 -11.66
CA GLY A 37 -5.82 4.55 -12.90
C GLY A 37 -6.35 3.76 -14.09
N ASP A 38 -5.77 4.09 -15.23
CA ASP A 38 -6.04 3.46 -16.52
C ASP A 38 -4.77 2.74 -17.02
N PRO A 39 -4.81 2.07 -18.19
CA PRO A 39 -3.69 1.28 -18.69
C PRO A 39 -2.34 2.02 -18.80
N ARG A 40 -2.30 3.35 -18.77
CA ARG A 40 -1.05 4.14 -18.69
C ARG A 40 -0.21 3.79 -17.46
N VAL A 41 -0.83 3.35 -16.35
CA VAL A 41 -0.10 2.90 -15.15
C VAL A 41 0.85 1.74 -15.49
N ILE A 42 0.43 0.81 -16.34
CA ILE A 42 1.27 -0.32 -16.76
C ILE A 42 2.50 0.16 -17.50
N GLU A 43 2.35 1.16 -18.38
CA GLU A 43 3.48 1.74 -19.12
C GLU A 43 4.44 2.50 -18.20
N ILE A 44 3.91 3.18 -17.17
CA ILE A 44 4.74 3.81 -16.14
C ILE A 44 5.55 2.76 -15.37
N LEU A 45 4.91 1.70 -14.88
CA LEU A 45 5.60 0.62 -14.16
C LEU A 45 6.68 -0.07 -15.01
N LYS A 46 6.44 -0.23 -16.33
CA LYS A 46 7.45 -0.72 -17.29
C LYS A 46 8.61 0.25 -17.43
N SER A 47 8.33 1.55 -17.62
CA SER A 47 9.37 2.57 -17.80
C SER A 47 10.26 2.73 -16.57
N LEU A 48 9.72 2.45 -15.38
CA LEU A 48 10.44 2.44 -14.11
C LEU A 48 11.15 1.11 -13.81
N ASP A 49 11.06 0.12 -14.71
CA ASP A 49 11.64 -1.21 -14.55
C ASP A 49 11.24 -1.89 -13.21
N ILE A 50 9.96 -1.77 -12.84
CA ILE A 50 9.41 -2.43 -11.64
C ILE A 50 8.21 -3.33 -11.92
N LEU A 51 7.65 -3.31 -13.14
CA LEU A 51 6.47 -4.12 -13.48
C LEU A 51 6.70 -5.61 -13.21
N GLN A 52 7.90 -6.12 -13.49
CA GLN A 52 8.29 -7.52 -13.32
C GLN A 52 8.26 -8.01 -11.87
N HIS A 53 8.22 -7.10 -10.89
CA HIS A 53 8.10 -7.46 -9.49
C HIS A 53 6.67 -7.78 -9.07
N PHE A 54 5.66 -7.40 -9.87
CA PHE A 54 4.26 -7.60 -9.55
C PHE A 54 3.70 -8.83 -10.27
N HIS A 55 3.04 -9.71 -9.51
CA HIS A 55 2.28 -10.83 -10.06
C HIS A 55 1.14 -10.36 -10.96
N LYS A 56 0.44 -9.30 -10.54
CA LYS A 56 -0.68 -8.71 -11.27
C LYS A 56 -0.83 -7.23 -10.96
N VAL A 57 -1.35 -6.49 -11.94
CA VAL A 57 -1.73 -5.08 -11.81
C VAL A 57 -3.25 -4.98 -11.90
N TYR A 58 -3.87 -4.35 -10.92
CA TYR A 58 -5.30 -4.08 -10.83
C TYR A 58 -5.55 -2.59 -11.01
N LEU A 59 -6.37 -2.25 -12.00
CA LEU A 59 -6.69 -0.87 -12.34
C LEU A 59 -8.18 -0.63 -12.15
N SER A 60 -8.55 0.52 -11.59
CA SER A 60 -9.96 0.90 -11.48
C SER A 60 -10.65 0.98 -12.84
N TYR A 61 -9.91 1.28 -13.90
CA TYR A 61 -10.42 1.26 -15.28
C TYR A 61 -10.91 -0.13 -15.70
N ASP A 62 -10.17 -1.19 -15.35
CA ASP A 62 -10.51 -2.56 -15.75
C ASP A 62 -11.58 -3.17 -14.83
N ILE A 63 -11.59 -2.76 -13.56
CA ILE A 63 -12.54 -3.25 -12.54
C ILE A 63 -13.87 -2.49 -12.57
N GLU A 64 -13.90 -1.31 -13.21
CA GLU A 64 -15.02 -0.35 -13.21
C GLU A 64 -15.44 0.13 -11.80
N VAL A 65 -14.59 -0.08 -10.81
CA VAL A 65 -14.72 0.38 -9.43
C VAL A 65 -13.39 0.99 -9.02
N SER A 66 -13.41 2.08 -8.27
CA SER A 66 -12.23 2.73 -7.74
C SER A 66 -12.22 2.73 -6.22
N LYS A 67 -11.02 2.80 -5.63
CA LYS A 67 -10.85 3.25 -4.24
C LYS A 67 -11.55 4.63 -4.10
N PRO A 68 -12.23 4.92 -2.98
CA PRO A 68 -12.22 4.19 -1.72
C PRO A 68 -13.32 3.13 -1.58
N ASN A 69 -13.99 2.73 -2.68
CA ASN A 69 -15.03 1.70 -2.60
C ASN A 69 -14.42 0.36 -2.19
N LYS A 70 -15.06 -0.29 -1.21
CA LYS A 70 -14.59 -1.55 -0.62
C LYS A 70 -14.56 -2.67 -1.67
N GLU A 71 -15.50 -2.62 -2.60
CA GLU A 71 -15.69 -3.55 -3.70
C GLU A 71 -14.43 -3.67 -4.59
N PHE A 72 -13.59 -2.62 -4.66
CA PHE A 72 -12.31 -2.68 -5.36
C PHE A 72 -11.35 -3.71 -4.71
N PHE A 73 -11.24 -3.67 -3.38
CA PHE A 73 -10.38 -4.59 -2.62
C PHE A 73 -10.98 -5.99 -2.57
N GLU A 74 -12.31 -6.10 -2.47
CA GLU A 74 -13.00 -7.39 -2.52
C GLU A 74 -12.81 -8.08 -3.86
N TYR A 75 -12.92 -7.34 -4.97
CA TYR A 75 -12.64 -7.86 -6.31
C TYR A 75 -11.22 -8.41 -6.41
N ILE A 76 -10.22 -7.65 -5.94
CA ILE A 76 -8.82 -8.09 -5.96
C ILE A 76 -8.66 -9.39 -5.19
N LEU A 77 -9.18 -9.47 -3.97
CA LEU A 77 -9.06 -10.65 -3.13
C LEU A 77 -9.76 -11.86 -3.76
N ASP A 78 -10.98 -11.70 -4.28
CA ASP A 78 -11.73 -12.79 -4.90
C ASP A 78 -11.02 -13.31 -6.18
N ASP A 79 -10.46 -12.40 -6.98
CA ASP A 79 -9.67 -12.77 -8.16
C ASP A 79 -8.36 -13.49 -7.79
N LEU A 80 -7.66 -13.04 -6.75
CA LEU A 80 -6.46 -13.71 -6.25
C LEU A 80 -6.79 -15.10 -5.70
N MET A 81 -7.80 -15.23 -4.84
CA MET A 81 -8.24 -16.52 -4.29
C MET A 81 -8.69 -17.49 -5.38
N LYS A 82 -9.21 -16.99 -6.50
CA LYS A 82 -9.62 -17.84 -7.64
C LYS A 82 -8.43 -18.29 -8.49
N ASN A 83 -7.44 -17.43 -8.71
CA ASN A 83 -6.41 -17.65 -9.73
C ASN A 83 -5.02 -17.97 -9.18
N VAL A 84 -4.78 -17.83 -7.87
CA VAL A 84 -3.50 -18.11 -7.23
C VAL A 84 -3.62 -19.37 -6.37
N GLU A 85 -2.97 -20.45 -6.79
CA GLU A 85 -3.08 -21.80 -6.19
C GLU A 85 -2.83 -21.81 -4.67
N VAL A 86 -1.81 -21.08 -4.20
CA VAL A 86 -1.49 -21.02 -2.76
C VAL A 86 -2.61 -20.36 -1.94
N LEU A 87 -3.40 -19.46 -2.54
CA LEU A 87 -4.50 -18.78 -1.86
C LEU A 87 -5.84 -19.54 -1.95
N GLN A 88 -5.99 -20.48 -2.88
CA GLN A 88 -7.22 -21.27 -3.04
C GLN A 88 -7.55 -22.15 -1.82
N ASN A 89 -6.52 -22.55 -1.07
CA ASN A 89 -6.66 -23.40 0.12
C ASN A 89 -6.76 -22.59 1.42
N SER A 90 -6.67 -21.25 1.35
CA SER A 90 -6.77 -20.37 2.51
C SER A 90 -8.18 -19.85 2.67
N SER A 91 -8.62 -19.72 3.91
CA SER A 91 -9.81 -18.95 4.26
C SER A 91 -9.57 -17.44 4.06
N ARG A 92 -10.65 -16.68 3.89
CA ARG A 92 -10.58 -15.22 3.74
C ARG A 92 -9.96 -14.58 4.99
N GLU A 93 -10.26 -15.14 6.16
CA GLU A 93 -9.75 -14.72 7.46
C GLU A 93 -8.23 -14.90 7.56
N GLU A 94 -7.69 -16.03 7.10
CA GLU A 94 -6.24 -16.27 7.04
C GLU A 94 -5.53 -15.27 6.09
N ILE A 95 -6.16 -14.96 4.96
CA ILE A 95 -5.61 -13.97 4.02
C ILE A 95 -5.66 -12.57 4.61
N PHE A 96 -6.74 -12.19 5.30
CA PHE A 96 -6.83 -10.89 5.97
C PHE A 96 -5.75 -10.66 7.03
N GLU A 97 -5.22 -11.74 7.63
CA GLU A 97 -4.11 -11.65 8.56
C GLU A 97 -2.74 -11.53 7.89
N SER A 98 -2.63 -11.80 6.59
CA SER A 98 -1.36 -11.76 5.84
C SER A 98 -1.31 -10.68 4.75
N ILE A 99 -2.46 -10.07 4.40
CA ILE A 99 -2.53 -9.06 3.35
C ILE A 99 -2.28 -7.64 3.86
N TRP A 100 -1.41 -6.92 3.16
CA TRP A 100 -1.04 -5.54 3.43
C TRP A 100 -1.26 -4.67 2.20
N HIS A 101 -1.95 -3.55 2.39
CA HIS A 101 -2.01 -2.48 1.41
C HIS A 101 -1.00 -1.38 1.76
N ILE A 102 -0.24 -0.92 0.77
CA ILE A 102 0.74 0.15 0.93
C ILE A 102 0.41 1.24 -0.09
N GLY A 103 0.20 2.47 0.36
CA GLY A 103 -0.10 3.61 -0.51
C GLY A 103 0.12 4.95 0.17
N ASP A 104 -0.07 6.04 -0.54
CA ASP A 104 0.26 7.40 -0.10
C ASP A 104 -0.99 8.27 0.15
N GLU A 105 -2.20 7.76 -0.14
CA GLU A 105 -3.44 8.49 0.10
C GLU A 105 -4.17 7.99 1.36
N LEU A 106 -4.47 8.91 2.28
CA LEU A 106 -5.17 8.60 3.52
C LEU A 106 -6.53 7.90 3.27
N GLU A 107 -7.37 8.48 2.41
CA GLU A 107 -8.71 7.95 2.15
C GLU A 107 -8.68 6.71 1.25
N ASN A 108 -7.97 6.81 0.13
CA ASN A 108 -7.97 5.78 -0.91
C ASN A 108 -7.14 4.55 -0.54
N ASP A 109 -6.08 4.70 0.25
CA ASP A 109 -5.19 3.58 0.59
C ASP A 109 -5.36 3.15 2.04
N LEU A 110 -5.16 4.04 3.00
CA LEU A 110 -5.18 3.66 4.41
C LEU A 110 -6.59 3.30 4.90
N GLU A 111 -7.55 4.19 4.71
CA GLU A 111 -8.91 3.97 5.20
C GLU A 111 -9.68 2.93 4.39
N ALA A 112 -9.59 2.98 3.05
CA ALA A 112 -10.36 2.09 2.20
C ALA A 112 -9.94 0.62 2.35
N SER A 113 -8.63 0.35 2.40
CA SER A 113 -8.14 -1.01 2.64
C SER A 113 -8.49 -1.50 4.05
N GLY A 114 -8.39 -0.64 5.06
CA GLY A 114 -8.82 -0.96 6.42
C GLY A 114 -10.33 -1.28 6.52
N LYS A 115 -11.19 -0.54 5.80
CA LYS A 115 -12.64 -0.83 5.68
C LYS A 115 -12.90 -2.15 4.96
N ALA A 116 -11.99 -2.59 4.08
CA ALA A 116 -12.02 -3.88 3.42
C ALA A 116 -11.46 -5.04 4.28
N GLY A 117 -10.94 -4.75 5.48
CA GLY A 117 -10.40 -5.72 6.42
C GLY A 117 -8.89 -5.99 6.27
N TRP A 118 -8.22 -5.29 5.36
CA TRP A 118 -6.79 -5.45 5.11
C TRP A 118 -5.97 -4.68 6.15
N LYS A 119 -4.71 -5.08 6.35
CA LYS A 119 -3.72 -4.26 7.07
C LYS A 119 -3.22 -3.17 6.13
N SER A 120 -2.84 -2.01 6.67
CA SER A 120 -2.61 -0.82 5.87
C SER A 120 -1.37 -0.04 6.34
N ILE A 121 -0.55 0.37 5.39
CA ILE A 121 0.59 1.26 5.61
C ILE A 121 0.42 2.50 4.74
N LEU A 122 0.35 3.67 5.36
CA LEU A 122 0.39 4.97 4.69
C LEU A 122 1.84 5.44 4.56
N ILE A 123 2.26 5.79 3.34
CA ILE A 123 3.55 6.39 3.03
C ILE A 123 3.43 7.92 3.10
N ASP A 124 3.90 8.51 4.19
CA ASP A 124 3.91 9.95 4.42
C ASP A 124 5.32 10.52 4.32
N ARG A 125 5.82 10.66 3.09
CA ARG A 125 7.19 11.13 2.81
C ARG A 125 7.47 12.55 3.33
N GLN A 126 6.42 13.36 3.50
CA GLN A 126 6.52 14.77 3.87
C GLN A 126 6.13 15.01 5.34
N ASN A 127 5.83 13.97 6.11
CA ASN A 127 5.36 14.06 7.50
C ASN A 127 4.08 14.91 7.68
N GLN A 128 3.25 15.02 6.63
CA GLN A 128 1.99 15.78 6.68
C GLN A 128 0.99 15.19 7.67
N PHE A 129 1.00 13.87 7.82
CA PHE A 129 0.11 13.16 8.74
C PHE A 129 0.41 13.51 10.20
N GLU A 130 1.69 13.67 10.55
CA GLU A 130 2.06 14.18 11.87
C GLU A 130 1.56 15.61 12.09
N GLU A 131 1.71 16.49 11.09
CA GLU A 131 1.19 17.85 11.21
C GLU A 131 -0.32 17.87 11.44
N LEU A 132 -1.07 16.99 10.77
CA LEU A 132 -2.50 16.82 10.97
C LEU A 132 -2.82 16.36 12.40
N ILE A 133 -2.11 15.37 12.93
CA ILE A 133 -2.30 14.93 14.33
C ILE A 133 -1.95 16.06 15.32
N ASN A 134 -0.83 16.74 15.10
CA ASN A 134 -0.32 17.77 16.00
C ASN A 134 -1.19 19.02 16.04
N LYS A 135 -1.91 19.33 14.95
CA LYS A 135 -2.87 20.43 14.90
C LYS A 135 -4.10 20.21 15.80
N LYS A 136 -4.32 18.98 16.30
CA LYS A 136 -5.39 18.61 17.27
C LYS A 136 -6.75 19.24 16.95
N ASP A 137 -7.09 19.34 15.67
CA ASP A 137 -8.43 19.71 15.26
C ASP A 137 -9.32 18.46 15.36
N ASP A 138 -10.39 18.57 16.15
CA ASP A 138 -11.31 17.47 16.40
C ASP A 138 -11.87 16.87 15.10
N GLU A 139 -11.98 17.68 14.04
CA GLU A 139 -12.42 17.22 12.73
C GLU A 139 -11.40 16.32 12.01
N SER A 140 -10.09 16.61 12.06
CA SER A 140 -9.08 15.75 11.44
C SER A 140 -8.82 14.50 12.26
N LEU A 141 -8.86 14.60 13.60
CA LEU A 141 -8.77 13.43 14.48
C LEU A 141 -9.99 12.49 14.31
N ALA A 142 -11.19 13.05 14.10
CA ALA A 142 -12.39 12.28 13.80
C ALA A 142 -12.33 11.58 12.43
N LYS A 143 -11.78 12.23 11.40
CA LYS A 143 -11.57 11.63 10.08
C LYS A 143 -10.69 10.38 10.17
N ILE A 144 -9.59 10.46 10.90
CA ILE A 144 -8.60 9.38 10.96
C ILE A 144 -9.03 8.23 11.92
N LYS A 145 -10.16 8.38 12.65
CA LYS A 145 -10.69 7.39 13.62
C LYS A 145 -9.59 6.83 14.56
N LEU A 146 -8.76 7.72 15.12
CA LEU A 146 -7.67 7.35 16.03
C LEU A 146 -8.22 6.83 17.37
N ASN A 147 -8.06 5.54 17.65
CA ASN A 147 -7.85 5.04 19.01
C ASN A 147 -6.34 4.80 19.18
N THR A 148 -5.53 5.85 19.02
CA THR A 148 -4.11 5.66 18.75
C THR A 148 -3.26 5.74 20.00
N THR A 149 -2.46 4.69 20.20
CA THR A 149 -1.26 4.75 21.02
C THR A 149 -0.11 5.19 20.12
N LEU A 150 0.22 6.49 20.12
CA LEU A 150 1.35 7.01 19.37
C LEU A 150 2.64 6.44 19.97
N GLN A 151 3.24 5.46 19.28
CA GLN A 151 4.62 5.06 19.53
C GLN A 151 5.45 5.55 18.35
N THR A 152 6.23 6.60 18.58
CA THR A 152 7.15 7.17 17.60
C THR A 152 8.57 6.68 17.86
N THR A 153 9.30 6.35 16.80
CA THR A 153 10.75 6.17 16.83
C THR A 153 11.43 7.53 16.65
N ASN A 154 12.43 7.84 17.49
CA ASN A 154 13.09 9.16 17.57
C ASN A 154 14.09 9.49 16.42
N SER A 155 13.96 8.87 15.24
CA SER A 155 14.81 9.18 14.08
C SER A 155 14.00 9.92 13.02
N ILE A 156 14.45 11.12 12.62
CA ILE A 156 13.85 11.92 11.53
C ILE A 156 13.81 11.13 10.22
N HIS A 157 14.75 10.20 10.03
CA HIS A 157 14.88 9.41 8.81
C HIS A 157 14.03 8.14 8.80
N ASP A 158 13.75 7.54 9.95
CA ASP A 158 13.10 6.22 10.07
C ASP A 158 11.87 6.28 10.96
N LYS A 159 10.87 7.04 10.50
CA LYS A 159 9.71 7.34 11.31
C LYS A 159 8.61 6.33 11.08
N VAL A 160 8.14 5.73 12.18
CA VAL A 160 6.97 4.86 12.20
C VAL A 160 5.96 5.42 13.20
N ILE A 161 4.70 5.53 12.79
CA ILE A 161 3.56 5.86 13.64
C ILE A 161 2.60 4.68 13.58
N LYS A 162 2.47 3.94 14.69
CA LYS A 162 1.45 2.89 14.83
C LYS A 162 0.11 3.54 15.17
N LEU A 163 -0.91 3.35 14.33
CA LEU A 163 -2.26 3.86 14.59
C LEU A 163 -3.07 2.88 15.44
N ASP A 164 -2.96 1.59 15.09
CA ASP A 164 -3.48 0.42 15.81
C ASP A 164 -2.72 -0.84 15.39
N GLU A 165 -3.22 -2.04 15.70
CA GLU A 165 -2.56 -3.31 15.35
C GLU A 165 -2.52 -3.63 13.84
N LYS A 166 -3.35 -2.97 13.02
CA LYS A 166 -3.46 -3.23 11.58
C LYS A 166 -3.04 -2.04 10.71
N ARG A 167 -2.88 -0.85 11.29
CA ARG A 167 -2.62 0.39 10.54
C ARG A 167 -1.38 1.13 11.02
N PHE A 168 -0.52 1.48 10.08
CA PHE A 168 0.75 2.17 10.32
C PHE A 168 0.94 3.33 9.35
N VAL A 169 1.72 4.33 9.76
CA VAL A 169 2.23 5.40 8.89
C VAL A 169 3.74 5.39 8.94
N VAL A 170 4.38 5.42 7.78
CA VAL A 170 5.84 5.45 7.64
C VAL A 170 6.24 6.53 6.64
N ASN A 171 7.45 7.06 6.74
CA ASN A 171 7.94 8.08 5.81
C ASN A 171 8.69 7.51 4.59
N ASN A 172 9.04 6.22 4.61
CA ASN A 172 9.78 5.53 3.54
C ASN A 172 9.56 4.00 3.60
N PHE A 173 10.17 3.27 2.65
CA PHE A 173 10.08 1.81 2.58
C PHE A 173 11.05 1.05 3.50
N ASP A 174 12.02 1.72 4.14
CA ASP A 174 13.10 1.08 4.88
C ASP A 174 12.61 0.34 6.15
N GLN A 175 11.46 0.75 6.71
CA GLN A 175 10.87 0.11 7.89
C GLN A 175 9.76 -0.89 7.57
N ILE A 176 9.30 -0.97 6.32
CA ILE A 176 8.12 -1.78 5.96
C ILE A 176 8.40 -3.25 6.23
N SER A 177 9.55 -3.77 5.80
CA SER A 177 9.92 -5.17 5.98
C SER A 177 9.82 -5.65 7.43
N LYS A 178 10.22 -4.81 8.40
CA LYS A 178 10.09 -5.10 9.83
C LYS A 178 8.65 -5.11 10.30
N ILE A 179 7.83 -4.17 9.81
CA ILE A 179 6.41 -4.05 10.16
C ILE A 179 5.64 -5.28 9.69
N ILE A 180 5.95 -5.76 8.48
CA ILE A 180 5.23 -6.86 7.84
C ILE A 180 5.91 -8.23 8.00
N GLY A 181 7.04 -8.31 8.71
CA GLY A 181 7.72 -9.56 9.05
C GLY A 181 8.56 -10.21 7.93
N LEU A 182 9.10 -9.43 6.99
CA LEU A 182 9.93 -9.95 5.88
C LEU A 182 11.44 -10.02 6.17
N ASP A 183 11.91 -9.47 7.30
CA ASP A 183 13.33 -9.50 7.69
C ASP A 183 13.72 -10.75 8.49
N GLU A 184 12.78 -11.65 8.75
CA GLU A 184 12.99 -12.98 9.36
C GLU A 184 13.40 -14.03 8.31
#